data_AF-A0A3D0QYE9-F1
#
_entry.id   AF-A0A3D0QYE9-F1
#
_cell.length_a   1.000
_cell.length_b   1.000
_cell.length_c   1.000
_cell.angle_alpha   90.00
_cell.angle_beta   90.00
_cell.angle_gamma   90.00
#
_symmetry.space_group_name_H-M   'P 1'
#
loop_
_entity.id
_entity.type
_entity.pdbx_description
1 polymer ?
#
loop_
_entity_poly.entity_id
_entity_poly.type
_entity_poly.pdbx_seq_one_letter_code
_entity_poly.pdbx_strand_id
1 'polypeptide(L)' 'LRVALTEPVRGVAPGQAIVLYDGTRVVGSATIATTERAPEAARSAAG' A
#
# COMPACT_ATOMS: atom_id res chain seq x y z
N LEU A 1 8.24 8.30 5.00
CA LEU A 1 8.36 6.94 4.42
C LEU A 1 7.46 6.87 3.19
N ARG A 2 7.92 6.26 2.09
CA ARG A 2 7.09 5.94 0.94
C ARG A 2 7.02 4.43 0.81
N VAL A 3 5.83 3.88 0.62
CA VAL A 3 5.60 2.45 0.44
C VAL A 3 4.98 2.24 -0.93
N ALA A 4 5.59 1.35 -1.72
CA ALA A 4 5.03 0.90 -2.99
C ALA A 4 4.48 -0.51 -2.78
N LEU A 5 3.25 -0.74 -3.21
CA LEU A 5 2.64 -2.06 -3.22
C LEU A 5 3.03 -2.78 -4.50
N THR A 6 3.29 -4.08 -4.41
CA THR A 6 3.58 -4.92 -5.57
C THR A 6 2.42 -4.92 -6.57
N GLU A 7 1.19 -4.84 -6.06
CA GLU A 7 -0.03 -4.81 -6.85
C GLU A 7 -0.98 -3.68 -6.39
N PRO A 8 -1.83 -3.14 -7.29
CA PRO A 8 -2.83 -2.15 -6.91
C PRO A 8 -3.87 -2.70 -5.94
N VAL A 9 -3.98 -2.08 -4.77
CA VAL A 9 -5.03 -2.40 -3.78
C VAL A 9 -6.13 -1.34 -3.80
N ARG A 10 -7.34 -1.70 -3.37
CA ARG A 10 -8.49 -0.80 -3.21
C ARG A 10 -8.78 -0.58 -1.72
N GLY A 11 -9.41 0.56 -1.39
CA GLY A 11 -9.82 0.85 -0.02
C GLY A 11 -8.71 1.36 0.92
N VAL A 12 -7.57 1.78 0.38
CA VAL A 12 -6.50 2.42 1.15
C VAL A 12 -6.72 3.94 1.18
N ALA A 13 -6.78 4.52 2.38
CA ALA A 13 -7.10 5.92 2.62
C ALA A 13 -6.24 6.53 3.72
N PRO A 14 -6.00 7.86 3.69
CA PRO A 14 -5.37 8.57 4.80
C PRO A 14 -6.07 8.33 6.14
N GLY A 15 -5.29 8.26 7.22
CA GLY A 15 -5.76 7.99 8.57
C GLY A 15 -5.81 6.50 8.94
N GLN A 16 -5.79 5.58 7.97
CA GLN A 16 -5.56 4.16 8.24
C GLN A 16 -4.11 3.91 8.65
N ALA A 17 -3.85 2.77 9.29
CA ALA A 17 -2.50 2.33 9.62
C ALA A 17 -1.96 1.34 8.58
N ILE A 18 -0.65 1.40 8.32
CA ILE A 18 0.11 0.32 7.66
C ILE A 18 0.98 -0.38 8.70
N VAL A 19 1.06 -1.70 8.61
CA VAL A 19 1.97 -2.54 9.39
C VAL A 19 2.90 -3.26 8.42
N LEU A 20 4.21 -3.17 8.67
CA LEU A 20 5.23 -3.81 7.84
C LEU A 20 5.67 -5.11 8.52
N TYR A 21 5.70 -6.18 7.74
CA TYR A 21 6.10 -7.50 8.18
C TYR A 21 7.36 -7.96 7.43
N ASP A 22 8.21 -8.70 8.14
CA ASP A 22 9.25 -9.57 7.59
C ASP A 22 8.92 -11.01 7.99
N GLY A 23 8.44 -11.80 7.02
CA GLY A 23 7.74 -13.06 7.29
C GLY A 23 6.50 -12.85 8.15
N THR A 24 6.49 -13.39 9.37
CA THR A 24 5.41 -13.20 10.35
C THR A 24 5.72 -12.14 11.40
N ARG A 25 6.93 -11.55 11.39
CA ARG A 25 7.37 -10.57 12.38
C ARG A 25 7.01 -9.16 11.97
N VAL A 26 6.42 -8.38 12.89
CA VAL A 26 6.22 -6.94 12.70
C VAL A 26 7.56 -6.21 12.83
N VAL A 27 7.90 -5.41 11.83
CA VAL A 27 9.11 -4.58 11.82
C VAL A 27 8.83 -3.08 11.93
N GLY A 28 7.56 -2.67 11.80
CA GLY A 28 7.16 -1.29 12.05
C GLY A 28 5.71 -1.01 11.67
N SER A 29 5.26 0.20 12.00
CA SER A 29 3.96 0.71 11.58
C SER A 29 4.01 2.22 11.37
N ALA A 30 3.04 2.72 10.60
CA ALA A 30 2.86 4.14 10.38
C ALA A 30 1.39 4.45 10.06
N THR A 31 0.97 5.68 10.34
CA THR A 31 -0.30 6.20 9.81
C THR A 31 -0.12 6.65 8.36
N ILE A 32 -1.05 6.28 7.50
CA ILE A 32 -1.05 6.69 6.09
C ILE A 32 -1.43 8.17 6.03
N ALA A 33 -0.50 9.01 5.57
CA ALA A 33 -0.74 10.44 5.39
C ALA A 33 -1.40 10.76 4.05
N THR A 34 -0.98 10.08 2.98
CA THR A 34 -1.47 10.27 1.61
C THR A 34 -1.49 8.95 0.86
N THR A 35 -2.30 8.86 -0.20
CA THR A 35 -2.33 7.73 -1.12
C THR A 35 -2.21 8.20 -2.56
N GLU A 36 -1.56 7.38 -3.39
CA GLU A 36 -1.43 7.62 -4.83
C GLU A 36 -2.28 6.58 -5.59
N ARG A 37 -2.90 6.99 -6.70
CA ARG A 37 -3.63 6.05 -7.55
C ARG A 37 -2.65 5.24 -8.38
N ALA A 38 -2.89 3.94 -8.49
CA ALA A 38 -2.15 3.08 -9.41
C ALA A 38 -2.31 3.56 -10.86
N PRO A 39 -1.25 3.52 -11.67
CA PRO A 39 -1.28 3.91 -13.07
C PRO A 39 -2.18 2.99 -13.89
N GLU A 40 -2.71 3.51 -15.00
CA GLU A 40 -3.67 2.79 -15.86
C GLU A 40 -3.10 1.47 -16.40
N ALA A 41 -1.82 1.45 -16.76
CA ALA A 41 -1.13 0.24 -17.22
C ALA A 41 -1.18 -0.90 -16.18
N ALA A 42 -1.11 -0.58 -14.89
CA ALA A 42 -1.21 -1.57 -13.83
C ALA A 42 -2.64 -2.07 -13.60
N ARG A 43 -3.66 -1.33 -14.05
CA ARG A 43 -5.07 -1.81 -14.03
C ARG A 43 -5.36 -2.77 -15.17
N SER A 44 -4.75 -2.56 -16.34
CA SER A 44 -4.95 -3.42 -17.51
C SER A 44 -4.28 -4.78 -17.40
N ALA A 45 -3.21 -4.91 -16.61
CA ALA A 45 -2.52 -6.18 -16.39
C ALA A 45 -3.22 -7.10 -15.36
N ALA A 46 -4.24 -6.58 -14.66
CA ALA A 46 -4.97 -7.29 -13.60
C ALA A 46 -6.38 -7.76 -14.03
N GLY A 47 -6.71 -7.66 -15.33
CA GLY A 47 -7.93 -8.20 -15.94
C GLY A 47 -7.58 -9.26 -16.97
#